data_AF-A0A1U7UIH2-F1
#
_entry.id   AF-A0A1U7UIH2-F1
#
_cell.length_a   1.000
_cell.length_b   1.000
_cell.length_c   1.000
_cell.angle_alpha   90.00
_cell.angle_beta   90.00
_cell.angle_gamma   90.00
#
_symmetry.space_group_name_H-M   'P 1'
#
loop_
_entity.id
_entity.type
_entity.pdbx_description
1 polymer ?
#
loop_
_entity_poly.entity_id
_entity_poly.type
_entity_poly.pdbx_seq_one_letter_code
_entity_poly.pdbx_strand_id
1 'polypeptide(L)'
;MNILPKKSWHVRNKDNVARVRRDEAQAREEEKERERRVLLAQQEARTEFLRKKARHQNSVPELEATEAGTPSSGPVDLFRELLEEGKGVTRGNKEYEEEKRQEKERREKALGILTYLGQSAAEAQTQPPWYQLPPGRGAPPPGPGPDQKIKSRLDPLREMQKHLGKRRHSSNEGSHGRKEKEGPEKQRPKDRPPSLDQLRAERLWREAAERARAEALLAQVQGRAPPECPPEEEETDDRRRRYNSQFNPQLARRPRRQDPTLLPDS
;
A
#
# COMPACT_ATOMS: atom_id res chain seq x y z
N MET A 1 10.67 24.65 39.01
CA MET A 1 9.74 25.51 38.24
C MET A 1 9.78 25.14 36.77
N ASN A 2 8.64 25.07 36.07
CA ASN A 2 8.62 24.77 34.64
C ASN A 2 8.66 26.08 33.82
N ILE A 3 9.78 26.32 33.14
CA ILE A 3 10.03 27.55 32.36
C ILE A 3 9.67 27.39 30.88
N LEU A 4 9.36 26.17 30.45
CA LEU A 4 9.15 25.82 29.05
C LEU A 4 7.94 26.53 28.40
N PRO A 5 6.78 26.70 29.06
CA PRO A 5 5.64 27.43 28.49
C PRO A 5 5.93 28.91 28.22
N LYS A 6 6.92 29.50 28.94
CA LYS A 6 7.32 30.91 28.78
C LYS A 6 8.26 31.13 27.59
N LYS A 7 8.61 30.08 26.85
CA LYS A 7 9.50 30.17 25.68
C LYS A 7 8.67 30.22 24.41
N SER A 8 8.98 31.19 23.54
CA SER A 8 8.29 31.40 22.27
C SER A 8 8.42 30.22 21.28
N TRP A 9 9.43 29.37 21.43
CA TRP A 9 9.63 28.18 20.59
C TRP A 9 8.91 26.93 21.11
N HIS A 10 8.19 27.01 22.24
CA HIS A 10 7.55 25.82 22.79
C HIS A 10 6.41 25.34 21.89
N VAL A 11 6.56 24.14 21.32
CA VAL A 11 5.63 23.56 20.33
C VAL A 11 4.18 23.47 20.85
N ARG A 12 3.99 23.25 22.16
CA ARG A 12 2.66 23.12 22.76
C ARG A 12 2.03 24.46 23.16
N ASN A 13 2.72 25.59 22.94
CA ASN A 13 2.10 26.89 23.15
C ASN A 13 0.96 27.08 22.15
N LYS A 14 -0.18 27.57 22.65
CA LYS A 14 -1.41 27.74 21.86
C LYS A 14 -1.16 28.55 20.59
N ASP A 15 -0.32 29.58 20.67
CA ASP A 15 0.03 30.45 19.55
C ASP A 15 0.81 29.70 18.46
N ASN A 16 1.73 28.82 18.85
CA ASN A 16 2.50 28.02 17.91
C ASN A 16 1.63 26.95 17.26
N VAL A 17 0.77 26.30 18.03
CA VAL A 17 -0.20 25.34 17.50
C VAL A 17 -1.16 26.04 16.53
N ALA A 18 -1.59 27.27 16.81
CA ALA A 18 -2.46 28.04 15.92
C ALA A 18 -1.75 28.42 14.60
N ARG A 19 -0.45 28.77 14.65
CA ARG A 19 0.36 29.01 13.45
C ARG A 19 0.47 27.76 12.58
N VAL A 20 0.85 26.62 13.18
CA VAL A 20 0.93 25.34 12.47
C VAL A 20 -0.41 24.99 11.82
N ARG A 21 -1.53 25.16 12.53
CA ARG A 21 -2.86 24.92 11.95
C ARG A 21 -3.20 25.84 10.78
N ARG A 22 -2.77 27.10 10.82
CA ARG A 22 -2.97 28.03 9.71
C ARG A 22 -2.15 27.60 8.50
N ASP A 23 -0.89 27.26 8.70
CA ASP A 23 0.00 26.83 7.63
C ASP A 23 -0.50 25.51 7.01
N GLU A 24 -0.94 24.56 7.83
CA GLU A 24 -1.58 23.31 7.39
C GLU A 24 -2.89 23.57 6.62
N ALA A 25 -3.71 24.52 7.07
CA ALA A 25 -4.94 24.89 6.39
C ALA A 25 -4.65 25.53 5.02
N GLN A 26 -3.68 26.44 4.95
CA GLN A 26 -3.23 27.06 3.70
C GLN A 26 -2.69 26.01 2.73
N ALA A 27 -1.85 25.08 3.20
CA ALA A 27 -1.34 24.00 2.37
C ALA A 27 -2.48 23.15 1.77
N ARG A 28 -3.51 22.83 2.57
CA ARG A 28 -4.70 22.09 2.08
C ARG A 28 -5.54 22.91 1.10
N GLU A 29 -5.63 24.22 1.27
CA GLU A 29 -6.34 25.10 0.33
C GLU A 29 -5.60 25.18 -1.01
N GLU A 30 -4.27 25.38 -0.99
CA GLU A 30 -3.44 25.38 -2.19
C GLU A 30 -3.49 24.04 -2.94
N GLU A 31 -3.47 22.91 -2.24
CA GLU A 31 -3.63 21.58 -2.85
C GLU A 31 -4.98 21.45 -3.56
N LYS A 32 -6.08 21.87 -2.91
CA LYS A 32 -7.41 21.87 -3.53
C LYS A 32 -7.49 22.80 -4.74
N GLU A 33 -6.85 23.96 -4.71
CA GLU A 33 -6.81 24.86 -5.86
C GLU A 33 -6.02 24.25 -7.03
N ARG A 34 -4.91 23.59 -6.74
CA ARG A 34 -4.14 22.84 -7.75
C ARG A 34 -4.96 21.71 -8.35
N GLU A 35 -5.65 20.92 -7.51
CA GLU A 35 -6.56 19.87 -7.97
C GLU A 35 -7.68 20.44 -8.85
N ARG A 36 -8.32 21.52 -8.43
CA ARG A 36 -9.34 22.22 -9.22
C ARG A 36 -8.80 22.65 -10.58
N ARG A 37 -7.59 23.22 -10.62
CA ARG A 37 -6.94 23.63 -11.86
C ARG A 37 -6.63 22.44 -12.77
N VAL A 38 -6.16 21.33 -12.21
CA VAL A 38 -5.92 20.09 -12.95
C VAL A 38 -7.21 19.54 -13.53
N LEU A 39 -8.30 19.51 -12.75
CA LEU A 39 -9.61 19.05 -13.21
C LEU A 39 -10.16 19.92 -14.35
N LEU A 40 -10.04 21.24 -14.24
CA LEU A 40 -10.41 22.17 -15.31
C LEU A 40 -9.58 21.92 -16.58
N ALA A 41 -8.25 21.83 -16.45
CA ALA A 41 -7.38 21.53 -17.58
C ALA A 41 -7.70 20.18 -18.21
N GLN A 42 -8.07 19.17 -17.42
CA GLN A 42 -8.50 17.86 -17.93
C GLN A 42 -9.83 17.95 -18.69
N GLN A 43 -10.79 18.73 -18.17
CA GLN A 43 -12.06 18.99 -18.84
C GLN A 43 -11.82 19.72 -20.17
N GLU A 44 -11.04 20.80 -20.15
CA GLU A 44 -10.67 21.57 -21.34
C GLU A 44 -9.97 20.70 -22.38
N ALA A 45 -8.94 19.93 -21.99
CA ALA A 45 -8.22 19.03 -22.87
C ALA A 45 -9.15 17.98 -23.52
N ARG A 46 -10.08 17.41 -22.75
CA ARG A 46 -11.09 16.48 -23.27
C ARG A 46 -11.99 17.16 -24.29
N THR A 47 -12.48 18.36 -24.01
CA THR A 47 -13.35 19.10 -24.94
C THR A 47 -12.61 19.52 -26.20
N GLU A 48 -11.36 19.97 -26.08
CA GLU A 48 -10.51 20.29 -27.23
C GLU A 48 -10.26 19.08 -28.11
N PHE A 49 -9.98 17.93 -27.51
CA PHE A 49 -9.79 16.69 -28.24
C PHE A 49 -11.04 16.33 -29.05
N LEU A 50 -12.22 16.42 -28.44
CA LEU A 50 -13.49 16.19 -29.15
C LEU A 50 -13.73 17.22 -30.26
N ARG A 51 -13.44 18.50 -30.01
CA ARG A 51 -13.54 19.57 -31.04
C ARG A 51 -12.59 19.31 -32.21
N LYS A 52 -11.34 18.95 -31.94
CA LYS A 52 -10.33 18.60 -32.98
C LYS A 52 -10.78 17.38 -33.77
N LYS A 53 -11.26 16.33 -33.08
CA LYS A 53 -11.80 15.13 -33.74
C LYS A 53 -13.00 15.46 -34.64
N ALA A 54 -13.95 16.27 -34.17
CA ALA A 54 -15.08 16.71 -34.96
C ALA A 54 -14.66 17.52 -36.20
N ARG A 55 -13.67 18.42 -36.06
CA ARG A 55 -13.09 19.14 -37.21
C ARG A 55 -12.48 18.19 -38.24
N HIS A 56 -11.74 17.17 -37.81
CA HIS A 56 -11.16 16.18 -38.72
C HIS A 56 -12.21 15.29 -39.41
N GLN A 57 -13.34 15.02 -38.75
CA GLN A 57 -14.45 14.26 -39.35
C GLN A 57 -15.26 15.13 -40.31
N ASN A 58 -15.45 16.42 -40.00
CA ASN A 58 -16.17 17.36 -40.85
C ASN A 58 -15.31 17.93 -42.00
N SER A 59 -13.98 17.81 -41.94
CA SER A 59 -13.06 18.25 -43.01
C SER A 59 -12.94 17.26 -44.17
N VAL A 60 -13.72 16.16 -44.17
CA VAL A 60 -13.82 15.21 -45.27
C VAL A 60 -15.33 15.03 -45.53
N PRO A 61 -15.95 15.55 -46.61
CA PRO A 61 -15.41 16.04 -47.90
C PRO A 61 -15.78 17.51 -48.23
N GLU A 62 -14.80 18.31 -48.68
CA GLU A 62 -15.04 19.57 -49.40
C GLU A 62 -14.34 19.51 -50.77
N LEU A 63 -14.93 18.73 -51.66
CA LEU A 63 -14.88 18.94 -53.10
C LEU A 63 -16.33 18.80 -53.58
N GLU A 64 -16.85 19.84 -54.23
CA GLU A 64 -18.19 20.01 -54.81
C GLU A 64 -19.30 20.53 -53.85
N ALA A 65 -19.47 21.87 -53.76
CA ALA A 65 -20.80 22.51 -53.76
C ALA A 65 -20.70 24.05 -53.86
N THR A 66 -21.20 24.55 -54.98
CA THR A 66 -21.45 25.95 -55.32
C THR A 66 -22.63 26.56 -54.54
N GLU A 67 -22.58 27.89 -54.36
CA GLU A 67 -23.66 28.89 -54.20
C GLU A 67 -25.04 28.48 -53.63
N ALA A 68 -25.46 29.14 -52.52
CA ALA A 68 -26.74 29.86 -52.34
C ALA A 68 -27.10 30.03 -50.85
N GLY A 69 -27.63 31.20 -50.48
CA GLY A 69 -27.89 31.62 -49.09
C GLY A 69 -28.97 30.83 -48.34
N THR A 70 -28.78 30.69 -47.03
CA THR A 70 -29.82 30.31 -46.06
C THR A 70 -29.49 30.93 -44.69
N PRO A 71 -30.46 31.55 -43.99
CA PRO A 71 -30.19 32.21 -42.72
C PRO A 71 -30.04 31.18 -41.58
N SER A 72 -28.90 31.22 -40.90
CA SER A 72 -28.72 30.81 -39.50
C SER A 72 -29.32 29.44 -39.11
N SER A 73 -28.88 28.34 -39.73
CA SER A 73 -29.04 27.00 -39.16
C SER A 73 -27.85 26.69 -38.24
N GLY A 74 -27.78 27.39 -37.11
CA GLY A 74 -26.83 27.07 -36.04
C GLY A 74 -27.30 25.85 -35.24
N PRO A 75 -26.40 25.05 -34.64
CA PRO A 75 -26.80 24.01 -33.69
C PRO A 75 -27.69 24.64 -32.61
N VAL A 76 -28.92 24.14 -32.45
CA VAL A 76 -29.86 24.67 -31.47
C VAL A 76 -29.27 24.39 -30.08
N ASP A 77 -28.79 25.43 -29.40
CA ASP A 77 -28.31 25.35 -28.01
C ASP A 77 -29.53 25.18 -27.09
N LEU A 78 -30.10 23.97 -27.02
CA LEU A 78 -31.26 23.61 -26.17
C LEU A 78 -31.07 23.95 -24.68
N PHE A 79 -29.82 24.24 -24.25
CA PHE A 79 -29.45 24.54 -22.86
C PHE A 79 -29.12 26.02 -22.62
N ARG A 80 -29.11 26.88 -23.64
CA ARG A 80 -28.79 28.31 -23.48
C ARG A 80 -29.86 29.03 -22.65
N GLU A 81 -31.12 28.71 -22.87
CA GLU A 81 -32.26 29.19 -22.08
C GLU A 81 -32.15 28.76 -20.61
N LEU A 82 -31.69 27.52 -20.34
CA LEU A 82 -31.52 27.02 -18.98
C LEU A 82 -30.37 27.71 -18.22
N LEU A 83 -29.30 28.07 -18.93
CA LEU A 83 -28.09 28.67 -18.36
C LEU A 83 -28.23 30.20 -18.16
N GLU A 84 -28.93 30.89 -19.07
CA GLU A 84 -29.16 32.34 -19.00
C GLU A 84 -30.34 32.72 -18.09
N GLU A 85 -31.39 31.90 -17.99
CA GLU A 85 -32.57 32.27 -17.20
C GLU A 85 -32.47 31.97 -15.69
N GLY A 86 -31.47 31.22 -15.21
CA GLY A 86 -31.33 30.90 -13.78
C GLY A 86 -32.55 30.18 -13.15
N LYS A 87 -33.54 29.77 -13.96
CA LYS A 87 -34.76 29.05 -13.56
C LYS A 87 -34.52 27.57 -13.32
N GLY A 88 -33.28 27.10 -13.49
CA GLY A 88 -32.80 25.84 -12.98
C GLY A 88 -32.07 26.03 -11.66
N VAL A 89 -32.71 26.63 -10.64
CA VAL A 89 -32.27 26.37 -9.26
C VAL A 89 -32.26 24.86 -9.15
N THR A 90 -31.06 24.29 -9.10
CA THR A 90 -30.80 22.89 -8.83
C THR A 90 -31.29 22.64 -7.41
N ARG A 91 -32.61 22.56 -7.27
CA ARG A 91 -33.25 21.98 -6.12
C ARG A 91 -32.88 20.52 -6.27
N GLY A 92 -31.74 20.16 -5.69
CA GLY A 92 -31.24 18.79 -5.64
C GLY A 92 -32.41 17.90 -5.26
N ASN A 93 -32.48 16.72 -5.87
CA ASN A 93 -33.54 15.79 -5.52
C ASN A 93 -33.46 15.56 -4.02
N LYS A 94 -34.47 16.03 -3.27
CA LYS A 94 -34.47 15.98 -1.79
C LYS A 94 -34.30 14.56 -1.31
N GLU A 95 -34.92 13.63 -2.03
CA GLU A 95 -34.84 12.20 -1.79
C GLU A 95 -33.40 11.69 -1.91
N TYR A 96 -32.61 12.23 -2.86
CA TYR A 96 -31.21 11.85 -3.06
C TYR A 96 -30.28 12.40 -1.97
N GLU A 97 -30.56 13.60 -1.47
CA GLU A 97 -29.81 14.16 -0.34
C GLU A 97 -30.11 13.41 0.97
N GLU A 98 -31.37 13.06 1.18
CA GLU A 98 -31.80 12.21 2.29
C GLU A 98 -31.23 10.80 2.19
N GLU A 99 -31.22 10.19 1.00
CA GLU A 99 -30.61 8.87 0.77
C GLU A 99 -29.10 8.91 1.06
N LYS A 100 -28.38 9.94 0.58
CA LYS A 100 -26.96 10.12 0.93
C LYS A 100 -26.74 10.32 2.43
N ARG A 101 -27.63 11.03 3.10
CA ARG A 101 -27.57 11.23 4.55
C ARG A 101 -27.77 9.91 5.28
N GLN A 102 -28.78 9.13 4.89
CA GLN A 102 -29.02 7.81 5.45
C GLN A 102 -27.87 6.83 5.17
N GLU A 103 -27.26 6.88 3.98
CA GLU A 103 -26.11 6.05 3.66
C GLU A 103 -24.90 6.40 4.53
N LYS A 104 -24.66 7.71 4.76
CA LYS A 104 -23.64 8.16 5.72
C LYS A 104 -23.95 7.69 7.13
N GLU A 105 -25.18 7.86 7.61
CA GLU A 105 -25.60 7.39 8.94
C GLU A 105 -25.47 5.87 9.07
N ARG A 106 -25.82 5.10 8.02
CA ARG A 106 -25.60 3.63 7.99
C ARG A 106 -24.13 3.27 8.06
N ARG A 107 -23.26 3.98 7.32
CA ARG A 107 -21.81 3.77 7.36
C ARG A 107 -21.23 4.12 8.73
N GLU A 108 -21.61 5.27 9.28
CA GLU A 108 -21.17 5.72 10.60
C GLU A 108 -21.68 4.78 11.70
N LYS A 109 -22.91 4.27 11.58
CA LYS A 109 -23.46 3.26 12.49
C LYS A 109 -22.72 1.92 12.38
N ALA A 110 -22.39 1.48 11.17
CA ALA A 110 -21.59 0.27 10.94
C ALA A 110 -20.16 0.41 11.50
N LEU A 111 -19.57 1.61 11.41
CA LEU A 111 -18.28 1.93 12.00
C LEU A 111 -18.34 2.17 13.52
N GLY A 112 -19.53 2.24 14.11
CA GLY A 112 -19.73 2.57 15.53
C GLY A 112 -19.45 4.03 15.90
N ILE A 113 -19.34 4.93 14.91
CA ILE A 113 -19.16 6.38 15.11
C ILE A 113 -20.48 7.01 15.53
N LEU A 114 -21.57 6.66 14.83
CA LEU A 114 -22.91 7.12 15.13
C LEU A 114 -23.66 6.03 15.90
N THR A 115 -23.69 6.16 17.23
CA THR A 115 -24.42 5.26 18.12
C THR A 115 -25.53 6.06 18.81
N TYR A 116 -26.79 5.72 18.55
CA TYR A 116 -27.92 6.42 19.17
C TYR A 116 -28.07 6.00 20.63
N LEU A 117 -28.36 6.98 21.50
CA LEU A 117 -28.64 6.74 22.91
C LEU A 117 -29.77 5.70 23.05
N GLY A 118 -29.49 4.61 23.78
CA GLY A 118 -30.41 3.47 23.93
C GLY A 118 -30.08 2.26 23.05
N GLN A 119 -29.20 2.39 22.06
CA GLN A 119 -28.59 1.25 21.35
C GLN A 119 -27.34 0.82 22.10
N SER A 120 -27.54 0.03 23.16
CA SER A 120 -26.45 -0.52 23.97
C SER A 120 -25.44 -1.27 23.07
N ALA A 121 -24.15 -1.20 23.39
CA ALA A 121 -23.13 -1.98 22.66
C ALA A 121 -23.48 -3.48 22.56
N ALA A 122 -24.21 -4.02 23.53
CA ALA A 122 -24.70 -5.40 23.53
C ALA A 122 -25.83 -5.69 22.51
N GLU A 123 -26.63 -4.69 22.12
CA GLU A 123 -27.70 -4.85 21.12
C GLU A 123 -27.26 -4.42 19.71
N ALA A 124 -26.39 -3.41 19.61
CA ALA A 124 -25.86 -2.95 18.34
C ALA A 124 -24.78 -3.88 17.78
N GLN A 125 -24.00 -4.51 18.65
CA GLN A 125 -23.00 -5.51 18.27
C GLN A 125 -23.67 -6.88 18.23
N THR A 126 -23.57 -7.58 17.11
CA THR A 126 -24.15 -8.93 16.91
C THR A 126 -23.57 -10.00 17.85
N GLN A 127 -22.58 -9.65 18.67
CA GLN A 127 -21.96 -10.52 19.66
C GLN A 127 -22.05 -9.86 21.03
N PRO A 128 -22.52 -10.58 22.06
CA PRO A 128 -22.54 -10.06 23.41
C PRO A 128 -21.11 -9.73 23.87
N PRO A 129 -20.91 -8.62 24.59
CA PRO A 129 -19.61 -8.22 25.05
C PRO A 129 -19.00 -9.29 25.98
N TRP A 130 -17.67 -9.39 25.97
CA TRP A 130 -16.91 -10.44 26.67
C TRP A 130 -17.21 -10.56 28.17
N TYR A 131 -17.71 -9.50 28.81
CA TYR A 131 -18.07 -9.49 30.23
C TYR A 131 -19.48 -10.03 30.53
N GLN A 132 -20.37 -10.09 29.53
CA GLN A 132 -21.67 -10.76 29.65
C GLN A 132 -21.55 -12.26 29.40
N LEU A 133 -20.57 -12.68 28.59
CA LEU A 133 -20.30 -14.08 28.35
C LEU A 133 -19.55 -14.67 29.54
N PRO A 134 -20.07 -15.73 30.19
CA PRO A 134 -19.27 -16.46 31.16
C PRO A 134 -18.04 -17.02 30.45
N PRO A 135 -16.87 -17.06 31.10
CA PRO A 135 -15.68 -17.66 30.52
C PRO A 135 -16.02 -19.09 30.07
N GLY A 136 -15.75 -19.38 28.79
CA GLY A 136 -16.19 -20.61 28.15
C GLY A 136 -15.75 -21.83 28.97
N ARG A 137 -16.73 -22.57 29.50
CA ARG A 137 -16.50 -23.86 30.17
C ARG A 137 -16.23 -24.95 29.12
N GLY A 138 -15.17 -24.77 28.34
CA GLY A 138 -14.57 -25.87 27.61
C GLY A 138 -13.68 -26.67 28.57
N ALA A 139 -13.71 -28.00 28.51
CA ALA A 139 -12.70 -28.81 29.16
C ALA A 139 -11.31 -28.28 28.75
N PRO A 140 -10.37 -28.08 29.68
CA PRO A 140 -9.04 -27.60 29.33
C PRO A 140 -8.47 -28.52 28.25
N PRO A 141 -7.94 -27.97 27.15
CA PRO A 141 -7.33 -28.80 26.11
C PRO A 141 -6.24 -29.67 26.77
N PRO A 142 -6.11 -30.95 26.38
CA PRO A 142 -5.10 -31.83 26.95
C PRO A 142 -3.70 -31.28 26.62
N GLY A 143 -3.09 -30.60 27.59
CA GLY A 143 -1.74 -30.03 27.46
C GLY A 143 -1.54 -28.76 28.28
N PRO A 144 -0.29 -28.29 28.42
CA PRO A 144 0.01 -27.04 29.09
C PRO A 144 -0.65 -25.90 28.29
N GLY A 145 -1.52 -25.14 28.96
CA GLY A 145 -2.20 -24.00 28.37
C GLY A 145 -1.21 -23.01 27.74
N PRO A 146 -1.65 -22.19 26.76
CA PRO A 146 -0.77 -21.24 26.08
C PRO A 146 -0.02 -20.34 27.07
N ASP A 147 -0.68 -19.98 28.18
CA ASP A 147 -0.11 -19.20 29.28
C ASP A 147 1.05 -19.91 30.00
N GLN A 148 0.97 -21.24 30.21
CA GLN A 148 2.07 -22.01 30.81
C GLN A 148 3.28 -22.08 29.88
N LYS A 149 3.07 -22.16 28.56
CA LYS A 149 4.16 -22.14 27.58
C LYS A 149 4.86 -20.77 27.58
N ILE A 150 4.09 -19.68 27.64
CA ILE A 150 4.62 -18.31 27.75
C ILE A 150 5.42 -18.15 29.04
N LYS A 151 4.86 -18.56 30.18
CA LYS A 151 5.54 -18.55 31.49
C LYS A 151 6.84 -19.36 31.46
N SER A 152 6.84 -20.54 30.84
CA SER A 152 8.05 -21.37 30.73
C SER A 152 9.13 -20.78 29.80
N ARG A 153 8.73 -19.98 28.81
CA ARG A 153 9.64 -19.30 27.88
C ARG A 153 10.26 -18.05 28.49
N LEU A 154 9.51 -17.36 29.35
CA LEU A 154 9.92 -16.14 30.05
C LEU A 154 10.52 -16.42 31.44
N ASP A 155 10.74 -17.69 31.79
CA ASP A 155 11.33 -18.08 33.06
C ASP A 155 12.87 -17.92 33.02
N PRO A 156 13.46 -17.01 33.82
CA PRO A 156 14.90 -16.75 33.83
C PRO A 156 15.72 -17.96 34.25
N LEU A 157 15.17 -18.87 35.07
CA LEU A 157 15.87 -20.10 35.46
C LEU A 157 16.07 -21.04 34.27
N ARG A 158 15.08 -21.10 33.36
CA ARG A 158 15.14 -21.88 32.11
C ARG A 158 16.20 -21.31 31.16
N GLU A 159 16.35 -20.00 31.13
CA GLU A 159 17.36 -19.31 30.33
C GLU A 159 18.76 -19.58 30.88
N MET A 160 18.97 -19.42 32.19
CA MET A 160 20.23 -19.70 32.87
C MET A 160 20.69 -21.15 32.66
N GLN A 161 19.78 -22.13 32.71
CA GLN A 161 20.11 -23.55 32.45
C GLN A 161 20.73 -23.79 31.06
N LYS A 162 20.32 -23.03 30.02
CA LYS A 162 20.89 -23.14 28.66
C LYS A 162 22.35 -22.71 28.59
N HIS A 163 22.75 -21.78 29.45
CA HIS A 163 24.13 -21.27 29.51
C HIS A 163 25.03 -22.17 30.36
N LEU A 164 24.47 -22.83 31.39
CA LEU A 164 25.20 -23.75 32.26
C LEU A 164 25.47 -25.12 31.58
N GLY A 165 24.56 -25.60 30.72
CA GLY A 165 24.72 -26.91 30.03
C GLY A 165 25.84 -26.98 29.00
N LYS A 166 26.35 -25.84 28.50
CA LYS A 166 27.41 -25.79 27.46
C LYS A 166 28.83 -26.03 27.98
N ARG A 167 29.02 -26.10 29.31
CA ARG A 167 30.35 -26.32 29.94
C ARG A 167 30.71 -27.79 30.16
N ARG A 168 29.93 -28.76 29.68
CA ARG A 168 30.14 -30.20 29.96
C ARG A 168 30.76 -31.05 28.84
N HIS A 169 31.19 -30.46 27.71
CA HIS A 169 31.89 -31.18 26.63
C HIS A 169 33.19 -30.50 26.18
N SER A 170 34.02 -30.02 27.11
CA SER A 170 35.37 -29.54 26.80
C SER A 170 36.43 -30.24 27.65
N SER A 171 36.50 -31.57 27.52
CA SER A 171 37.67 -32.34 27.95
C SER A 171 37.79 -33.60 27.10
N ASN A 172 38.26 -33.46 25.86
CA ASN A 172 39.14 -34.47 25.27
C ASN A 172 39.98 -33.88 24.13
N GLU A 173 41.26 -34.22 24.17
CA GLU A 173 42.38 -33.86 23.31
C GLU A 173 42.21 -34.34 21.85
N GLY A 174 42.96 -33.72 20.92
CA GLY A 174 43.34 -34.40 19.66
C GLY A 174 43.29 -33.57 18.37
N SER A 175 44.44 -33.00 17.99
CA SER A 175 45.05 -33.00 16.65
C SER A 175 44.18 -33.22 15.40
N HIS A 176 44.22 -32.31 14.42
CA HIS A 176 44.85 -32.55 13.10
C HIS A 176 44.75 -31.34 12.14
N GLY A 177 45.84 -31.15 11.39
CA GLY A 177 46.20 -29.99 10.59
C GLY A 177 45.24 -29.57 9.48
N ARG A 178 45.25 -28.25 9.19
CA ARG A 178 44.62 -27.67 8.01
C ARG A 178 45.71 -27.14 7.07
N LYS A 179 45.86 -27.84 5.95
CA LYS A 179 46.71 -27.47 4.82
C LYS A 179 46.00 -26.35 4.06
N GLU A 180 46.52 -25.14 4.12
CA GLU A 180 46.01 -24.01 3.35
C GLU A 180 46.38 -24.21 1.87
N LYS A 181 45.35 -24.27 1.00
CA LYS A 181 45.50 -24.12 -0.44
C LYS A 181 45.28 -22.64 -0.75
N GLU A 182 46.33 -21.97 -1.22
CA GLU A 182 46.24 -20.64 -1.79
C GLU A 182 45.33 -20.66 -3.03
N GLY A 183 44.31 -19.79 -3.04
CA GLY A 183 43.54 -19.41 -4.22
C GLY A 183 43.97 -18.03 -4.70
N PRO A 184 43.82 -17.70 -5.99
CA PRO A 184 44.45 -16.52 -6.58
C PRO A 184 43.85 -15.23 -6.03
N GLU A 185 44.73 -14.31 -5.61
CA GLU A 185 44.37 -12.94 -5.25
C GLU A 185 43.70 -12.25 -6.45
N LYS A 186 42.37 -12.14 -6.41
CA LYS A 186 41.68 -11.08 -7.13
C LYS A 186 42.03 -9.77 -6.44
N GLN A 187 42.84 -8.97 -7.11
CA GLN A 187 43.15 -7.59 -6.74
C GLN A 187 41.86 -6.89 -6.33
N ARG A 188 41.74 -6.59 -5.03
CA ARG A 188 40.69 -5.71 -4.52
C ARG A 188 40.95 -4.33 -5.14
N PRO A 189 39.96 -3.70 -5.82
CA PRO A 189 40.10 -2.31 -6.17
C PRO A 189 40.28 -1.52 -4.86
N LYS A 190 41.35 -0.71 -4.81
CA LYS A 190 41.73 0.11 -3.66
C LYS A 190 40.50 0.80 -3.06
N ASP A 191 40.37 0.69 -1.74
CA ASP A 191 39.31 1.29 -0.93
C ASP A 191 39.30 2.82 -1.08
N ARG A 192 38.73 3.33 -2.18
CA ARG A 192 38.30 4.72 -2.28
C ARG A 192 36.84 4.75 -1.88
N PRO A 193 36.45 5.58 -0.89
CA PRO A 193 35.03 5.75 -0.59
C PRO A 193 34.30 6.15 -1.88
N PRO A 194 33.11 5.58 -2.12
CA PRO A 194 32.35 5.86 -3.34
C PRO A 194 32.17 7.37 -3.49
N SER A 195 32.37 7.87 -4.70
CA SER A 195 32.17 9.30 -5.00
C SER A 195 30.73 9.71 -4.67
N LEU A 196 30.50 10.96 -4.25
CA LEU A 196 29.15 11.46 -3.95
C LEU A 196 28.16 11.22 -5.10
N ASP A 197 28.63 11.26 -6.34
CA ASP A 197 27.82 10.99 -7.52
C ASP A 197 27.43 9.51 -7.66
N GLN A 198 28.29 8.59 -7.20
CA GLN A 198 27.97 7.17 -7.14
C GLN A 198 26.89 6.89 -6.09
N LEU A 199 26.98 7.53 -4.92
CA LEU A 199 25.96 7.42 -3.88
C LEU A 199 24.62 8.02 -4.31
N ARG A 200 24.63 9.12 -5.08
CA ARG A 200 23.43 9.69 -5.68
C ARG A 200 22.81 8.76 -6.73
N ALA A 201 23.63 8.17 -7.60
CA ALA A 201 23.16 7.21 -8.60
C ALA A 201 22.57 5.96 -7.93
N GLU A 202 23.21 5.45 -6.88
CA GLU A 202 22.72 4.31 -6.10
C GLU A 202 21.40 4.64 -5.38
N ARG A 203 21.27 5.86 -4.83
CA ARG A 203 20.02 6.34 -4.24
C ARG A 203 18.91 6.39 -5.29
N LEU A 204 19.17 6.99 -6.46
CA LEU A 204 18.19 7.05 -7.56
C LEU A 204 17.78 5.66 -8.03
N TRP A 205 18.72 4.72 -8.07
CA TRP A 205 18.43 3.33 -8.44
C TRP A 205 17.53 2.63 -7.42
N ARG A 206 17.76 2.84 -6.12
CA ARG A 206 16.88 2.36 -5.05
C ARG A 206 15.50 2.99 -5.11
N GLU A 207 15.43 4.31 -5.24
CA GLU A 207 14.16 5.05 -5.33
C GLU A 207 13.36 4.65 -6.58
N ALA A 208 14.03 4.42 -7.72
CA ALA A 208 13.40 3.93 -8.94
C ALA A 208 12.88 2.49 -8.79
N ALA A 209 13.65 1.61 -8.16
CA ALA A 209 13.23 0.24 -7.89
C ALA A 209 12.02 0.17 -6.94
N GLU A 210 12.00 1.01 -5.90
CA GLU A 210 10.87 1.12 -4.97
C GLU A 210 9.64 1.76 -5.64
N ARG A 211 9.83 2.78 -6.48
CA ARG A 211 8.76 3.35 -7.29
C ARG A 211 8.17 2.33 -8.25
N ALA A 212 8.99 1.54 -8.94
CA ALA A 212 8.52 0.48 -9.82
C ALA A 212 7.70 -0.59 -9.06
N ARG A 213 8.12 -0.95 -7.84
CA ARG A 213 7.35 -1.86 -6.97
C ARG A 213 6.02 -1.26 -6.54
N ALA A 214 6.01 0.01 -6.15
CA ALA A 214 4.78 0.71 -5.76
C ALA A 214 3.82 0.86 -6.94
N GLU A 215 4.34 1.19 -8.12
CA GLU A 215 3.57 1.28 -9.36
C GLU A 215 2.99 -0.07 -9.77
N ALA A 216 3.76 -1.16 -9.65
CA ALA A 216 3.26 -2.51 -9.89
C ALA A 216 2.10 -2.89 -8.96
N LEU A 217 2.20 -2.57 -7.66
CA LEU A 217 1.11 -2.79 -6.70
C LEU A 217 -0.12 -1.94 -7.04
N LEU A 218 0.06 -0.68 -7.42
CA LEU A 218 -1.04 0.18 -7.83
C LEU A 218 -1.69 -0.30 -9.14
N ALA A 219 -0.90 -0.78 -10.10
CA ALA A 219 -1.40 -1.36 -11.34
C ALA A 219 -2.19 -2.66 -11.10
N GLN A 220 -1.77 -3.48 -10.12
CA GLN A 220 -2.51 -4.66 -9.67
C GLN A 220 -3.85 -4.27 -9.02
N VAL A 221 -3.85 -3.26 -8.15
CA VAL A 221 -5.07 -2.75 -7.50
C VAL A 221 -6.03 -2.10 -8.51
N GLN A 222 -5.50 -1.44 -9.54
CA GLN A 222 -6.28 -0.81 -10.61
C GLN A 222 -6.70 -1.81 -11.72
N GLY A 223 -6.33 -3.09 -11.63
CA GLY A 223 -6.67 -4.11 -12.61
C GLY A 223 -6.03 -3.90 -13.99
N ARG A 224 -4.93 -3.13 -14.07
CA ARG A 224 -4.22 -2.81 -15.33
C ARG A 224 -3.02 -3.71 -15.63
N ALA A 225 -2.58 -4.51 -14.67
CA ALA A 225 -1.42 -5.39 -14.86
C ALA A 225 -1.80 -6.66 -15.65
N PRO A 226 -1.13 -6.98 -16.77
CA PRO A 226 -1.19 -8.30 -17.38
C PRO A 226 -0.64 -9.34 -16.40
N PRO A 227 -1.18 -10.57 -16.36
CA PRO A 227 -0.63 -11.66 -15.55
C PRO A 227 0.67 -12.16 -16.19
N GLU A 228 1.78 -11.45 -15.98
CA GLU A 228 3.11 -11.94 -16.37
C GLU A 228 3.94 -12.33 -15.16
N CYS A 229 3.64 -13.53 -14.66
CA CYS A 229 4.60 -14.59 -14.42
C CYS A 229 3.84 -15.88 -14.75
N PRO A 230 4.38 -16.83 -15.54
CA PRO A 230 3.87 -18.20 -15.45
C PRO A 230 3.88 -18.56 -13.95
N PRO A 231 2.86 -19.23 -13.41
CA PRO A 231 2.91 -19.67 -12.03
C PRO A 231 4.24 -20.41 -11.87
N GLU A 232 5.19 -19.87 -11.10
CA GLU A 232 6.29 -20.69 -10.61
C GLU A 232 5.56 -21.82 -9.90
N GLU A 233 5.61 -23.02 -10.47
CA GLU A 233 4.91 -24.19 -9.97
C GLU A 233 5.17 -24.24 -8.47
N GLU A 234 4.18 -23.85 -7.66
CA GLU A 234 4.26 -24.08 -6.23
C GLU A 234 4.35 -25.59 -6.13
N GLU A 235 5.55 -26.13 -5.86
CA GLU A 235 5.78 -27.58 -5.79
C GLU A 235 4.91 -28.14 -4.67
N THR A 236 3.64 -28.43 -4.87
CA THR A 236 2.66 -28.81 -3.83
C THR A 236 3.01 -30.13 -3.15
N ASP A 237 3.91 -30.91 -3.73
CA ASP A 237 4.36 -32.19 -3.22
C ASP A 237 5.38 -32.02 -2.07
N ASP A 238 4.92 -32.20 -0.84
CA ASP A 238 5.72 -32.10 0.39
C ASP A 238 6.97 -33.00 0.39
N ARG A 239 6.98 -34.07 -0.42
CA ARG A 239 8.13 -34.98 -0.54
C ARG A 239 9.31 -34.37 -1.30
N ARG A 240 9.05 -33.40 -2.19
CA ARG A 240 10.07 -32.68 -2.97
C ARG A 240 10.59 -31.45 -2.24
N ARG A 241 9.80 -30.91 -1.29
CA ARG A 241 10.16 -29.77 -0.44
C ARG A 241 11.22 -30.16 0.59
N ARG A 242 12.32 -29.41 0.67
CA ARG A 242 13.26 -29.55 1.81
C ARG A 242 12.64 -28.99 3.08
N TYR A 243 12.98 -29.60 4.22
CA TYR A 243 12.76 -28.97 5.53
C TYR A 243 13.39 -27.56 5.53
N ASN A 244 12.59 -26.53 5.85
CA ASN A 244 12.89 -25.08 5.85
C ASN A 244 12.46 -24.25 4.62
N SER A 245 11.59 -24.75 3.74
CA SER A 245 10.98 -23.94 2.66
C SER A 245 9.71 -23.18 3.07
N GLN A 246 9.19 -23.40 4.29
CA GLN A 246 7.94 -22.81 4.76
C GLN A 246 8.00 -21.30 5.01
N PHE A 247 9.19 -20.73 5.22
CA PHE A 247 9.38 -19.30 5.42
C PHE A 247 10.40 -18.76 4.41
N ASN A 248 10.04 -17.67 3.72
CA ASN A 248 10.86 -17.02 2.68
C ASN A 248 11.40 -18.01 1.63
N PRO A 249 10.53 -18.67 0.84
CA PRO A 249 10.94 -19.70 -0.13
C PRO A 249 11.92 -19.16 -1.18
N GLN A 250 11.85 -17.87 -1.50
CA GLN A 250 12.79 -17.15 -2.37
C GLN A 250 14.24 -17.13 -1.86
N LEU A 251 14.47 -17.29 -0.55
CA LEU A 251 15.79 -17.37 0.07
C LEU A 251 16.27 -18.81 0.26
N ALA A 252 15.39 -19.79 0.05
CA ALA A 252 15.75 -21.19 0.15
C ALA A 252 16.68 -21.58 -1.02
N ARG A 253 17.77 -22.28 -0.69
CA ARG A 253 18.74 -22.74 -1.70
C ARG A 253 18.07 -23.72 -2.67
N ARG A 254 17.89 -23.31 -3.94
CA ARG A 254 17.41 -24.19 -5.01
C ARG A 254 18.42 -25.34 -5.25
N PRO A 255 17.96 -26.59 -5.47
CA PRO A 255 18.86 -27.69 -5.78
C PRO A 255 19.60 -27.40 -7.10
N ARG A 256 20.88 -27.79 -7.16
CA ARG A 256 21.58 -27.91 -8.45
C ARG A 256 20.92 -29.05 -9.21
N ARG A 257 20.29 -28.75 -10.36
CA ARG A 257 19.88 -29.79 -11.30
C ARG A 257 21.16 -30.50 -11.76
N GLN A 258 21.29 -31.76 -11.41
CA GLN A 258 22.26 -32.64 -12.07
C GLN A 258 21.55 -33.08 -13.34
N ASP A 259 22.02 -32.61 -14.50
CA ASP A 259 21.51 -33.11 -15.77
C ASP A 259 21.80 -34.62 -15.81
N PRO A 260 20.81 -35.47 -16.11
CA PRO A 260 21.06 -36.90 -16.20
C PRO A 260 22.06 -37.11 -17.32
N THR A 261 23.22 -37.67 -16.96
CA THR A 261 24.26 -38.09 -17.88
C THR A 261 23.65 -38.97 -18.96
N LEU A 262 23.74 -38.51 -20.21
CA LEU A 262 23.38 -39.27 -21.39
C LEU A 262 24.12 -40.61 -21.34
N LEU A 263 23.36 -41.70 -21.20
CA LEU A 263 23.87 -43.05 -21.40
C LEU A 263 24.29 -43.17 -22.88
N PRO A 264 25.48 -43.68 -23.20
CA PRO A 264 25.82 -43.98 -24.58
C PRO A 264 25.03 -45.21 -25.02
N ASP A 265 24.28 -45.08 -26.11
CA ASP A 265 23.63 -46.20 -26.79
C ASP A 265 24.67 -47.25 -27.19
N SER A 266 24.35 -48.52 -26.96
CA SER A 266 25.06 -49.70 -27.50
C SER A 266 24.05 -50.60 -28.20
#